data_AF-A0A0Q9TLF2-F1
#
_entry.id   AF-A0A0Q9TLF2-F1
#
_cell.length_a   1.000
_cell.length_b   1.000
_cell.length_c   1.000
_cell.angle_alpha   90.00
_cell.angle_beta   90.00
_cell.angle_gamma   90.00
#
_symmetry.space_group_name_H-M   'P 1'
#
loop_
_entity.id
_entity.type
_entity.pdbx_description
1 polymer ?
#
loop_
_entity_poly.entity_id
_entity_poly.type
_entity_poly.pdbx_seq_one_letter_code
_entity_poly.pdbx_strand_id
1 'polypeptide(L)'
;MITPLDALEQLEAWREERAATRTTGFAELDDVTGGFEPGQVWMVAGTPGQGRSTLAAQWALLLASDHGFHTHLVSKRDPTHKVAARLVASAAKVPELRLWNGRMSAQDDHKLRGLLHDRVTVSVRPPGSRLAS
;
A
#
# COMPACT_ATOMS: atom_id res chain seq x y z
N MET A 1 -31.58 1.49 -25.27
CA MET A 1 -31.29 0.11 -24.86
C MET A 1 -29.97 -0.29 -25.48
N ILE A 2 -29.08 -0.94 -24.74
CA ILE A 2 -27.85 -1.51 -25.26
C ILE A 2 -28.15 -2.92 -25.80
N THR A 3 -27.67 -3.26 -27.00
CA THR A 3 -27.81 -4.64 -27.49
C THR A 3 -26.78 -5.55 -26.81
N PRO A 4 -27.00 -6.88 -26.78
CA PRO A 4 -25.99 -7.80 -26.25
C PRO A 4 -24.62 -7.70 -26.96
N LEU A 5 -24.61 -7.37 -28.25
CA LEU A 5 -23.36 -7.16 -29.01
C LEU A 5 -22.65 -5.89 -28.53
N ASP A 6 -23.37 -4.76 -28.44
CA ASP A 6 -22.81 -3.50 -27.93
C ASP A 6 -22.24 -3.68 -26.50
N ALA A 7 -22.89 -4.51 -25.66
CA ALA A 7 -22.42 -4.79 -24.32
C ALA A 7 -21.11 -5.60 -24.30
N LEU A 8 -20.95 -6.56 -25.23
CA LEU A 8 -19.73 -7.35 -25.36
C LEU A 8 -18.56 -6.49 -25.85
N GLU A 9 -18.79 -5.63 -26.84
CA GLU A 9 -17.79 -4.67 -27.33
C GLU A 9 -17.31 -3.73 -26.22
N GLN A 10 -18.23 -3.25 -25.37
CA GLN A 10 -17.86 -2.44 -24.20
C GLN A 10 -17.04 -3.21 -23.16
N LEU A 11 -17.34 -4.50 -22.93
CA LEU A 11 -16.56 -5.34 -22.02
C LEU A 11 -15.14 -5.59 -22.55
N GLU A 12 -14.99 -5.79 -23.85
CA GLU A 12 -13.69 -5.96 -24.50
C GLU A 12 -12.85 -4.68 -24.40
N ALA A 13 -13.45 -3.53 -24.69
CA ALA A 13 -12.80 -2.23 -24.52
C ALA A 13 -12.35 -1.99 -23.07
N TRP A 14 -13.21 -2.29 -22.08
CA TRP A 14 -12.84 -2.18 -20.67
C TRP A 14 -11.72 -3.16 -20.26
N ARG A 15 -11.65 -4.36 -20.85
CA ARG A 15 -10.57 -5.33 -20.59
C ARG A 15 -9.21 -4.84 -21.10
N GLU A 16 -9.17 -4.10 -22.21
CA GLU A 16 -7.93 -3.48 -22.67
C GLU A 16 -7.48 -2.37 -21.70
N GLU A 17 -8.41 -1.59 -21.14
CA GLU A 17 -8.11 -0.59 -20.10
C GLU A 17 -7.62 -1.23 -18.78
N ARG A 18 -8.05 -2.46 -18.43
CA ARG A 18 -7.57 -3.19 -17.24
C ARG A 18 -6.07 -3.46 -17.22
N ALA A 19 -5.32 -3.25 -18.32
CA ALA A 19 -3.86 -3.32 -18.29
C ALA A 19 -3.23 -2.36 -17.23
N ALA A 20 -3.98 -1.36 -16.77
CA ALA A 20 -3.58 -0.45 -15.70
C ALA A 20 -3.78 -1.00 -14.26
N THR A 21 -4.40 -2.17 -14.08
CA THR A 21 -4.64 -2.75 -12.74
C THR A 21 -3.35 -3.24 -12.08
N ARG A 22 -3.24 -3.10 -10.75
CA ARG A 22 -2.07 -3.55 -9.96
C ARG A 22 -2.43 -4.67 -8.99
N THR A 23 -1.49 -5.57 -8.75
CA THR A 23 -1.63 -6.59 -7.70
C THR A 23 -1.77 -5.94 -6.33
N THR A 24 -2.61 -6.53 -5.48
CA THR A 24 -2.70 -6.20 -4.05
C THR A 24 -1.55 -6.79 -3.23
N GLY A 25 -0.70 -7.63 -3.83
CA GLY A 25 0.33 -8.40 -3.15
C GLY A 25 -0.19 -9.71 -2.51
N PHE A 26 -1.47 -10.03 -2.70
CA PHE A 26 -2.09 -11.29 -2.27
C PHE A 26 -2.80 -11.93 -3.46
N ALA A 27 -2.28 -13.07 -3.95
CA ALA A 27 -2.80 -13.72 -5.14
C ALA A 27 -4.28 -14.09 -4.99
N GLU A 28 -4.67 -14.61 -3.83
CA GLU A 28 -6.04 -15.03 -3.55
C GLU A 28 -7.00 -13.83 -3.50
N LEU A 29 -6.52 -12.65 -3.11
CA LEU A 29 -7.33 -11.44 -3.13
C LEU A 29 -7.45 -10.90 -4.55
N ASP A 30 -6.37 -10.95 -5.33
CA ASP A 30 -6.37 -10.54 -6.74
C ASP A 30 -7.28 -11.44 -7.58
N ASP A 31 -7.38 -12.74 -7.29
CA ASP A 31 -8.29 -13.65 -7.99
C ASP A 31 -9.77 -13.26 -7.81
N VAL A 32 -10.12 -12.73 -6.63
CA VAL A 32 -11.50 -12.36 -6.30
C VAL A 32 -11.83 -10.93 -6.72
N THR A 33 -10.86 -10.02 -6.60
CA THR A 33 -11.08 -8.57 -6.81
C THR A 33 -10.58 -8.08 -8.17
N GLY A 34 -9.71 -8.86 -8.79
CA GLY A 34 -8.98 -8.50 -9.99
C GLY A 34 -7.85 -7.50 -9.76
N GLY A 35 -7.51 -7.15 -8.50
CA GLY A 35 -6.46 -6.20 -8.14
C GLY A 35 -6.93 -4.74 -8.00
N PHE A 36 -6.00 -3.83 -7.71
CA PHE A 36 -6.24 -2.39 -7.62
C PHE A 36 -6.44 -1.74 -8.98
N GLU A 37 -7.70 -1.51 -9.34
CA GLU A 37 -8.08 -0.80 -10.56
C GLU A 37 -8.16 0.73 -10.30
N PRO A 38 -7.59 1.58 -11.18
CA PRO A 38 -7.70 3.03 -11.06
C PRO A 38 -9.15 3.52 -10.96
N GLY A 39 -9.41 4.51 -10.11
CA GLY A 39 -10.74 5.08 -9.90
C GLY A 39 -11.65 4.31 -8.93
N GLN A 40 -11.24 3.11 -8.48
CA GLN A 40 -11.97 2.37 -7.46
C GLN A 40 -11.66 2.85 -6.04
N VAL A 41 -12.66 2.73 -5.16
CA VAL A 41 -12.53 3.02 -3.73
C VAL A 41 -12.61 1.71 -2.94
N TRP A 42 -11.57 1.44 -2.16
CA TRP A 42 -11.47 0.25 -1.33
C TRP A 42 -11.73 0.57 0.14
N MET A 43 -12.59 -0.21 0.79
CA MET A 43 -12.89 -0.08 2.21
C MET A 43 -12.47 -1.34 2.97
N VAL A 44 -11.52 -1.19 3.91
CA VAL A 44 -11.08 -2.27 4.79
C VAL A 44 -11.69 -2.10 6.17
N ALA A 45 -12.65 -2.97 6.50
CA ALA A 45 -13.28 -3.05 7.82
C ALA A 45 -12.69 -4.20 8.65
N GLY A 46 -12.75 -4.07 9.98
CA GLY A 46 -12.21 -5.07 10.91
C GLY A 46 -12.20 -4.56 12.34
N THR A 47 -12.06 -5.45 13.32
CA THR A 47 -11.97 -5.05 14.72
C THR A 47 -10.63 -4.36 15.02
N PRO A 48 -10.54 -3.52 16.08
CA PRO A 48 -9.27 -2.99 16.54
C PRO A 48 -8.26 -4.12 16.81
N GLY A 49 -7.00 -3.92 16.41
CA GLY A 49 -5.94 -4.92 16.58
C GLY A 49 -5.75 -5.90 15.41
N GLN A 50 -6.70 -6.01 14.46
CA GLN A 50 -6.62 -6.93 13.32
C GLN A 50 -5.69 -6.47 12.17
N GLY A 51 -4.71 -5.61 12.45
CA GLY A 51 -3.69 -5.26 11.46
C GLY A 51 -4.11 -4.34 10.29
N ARG A 52 -5.30 -3.71 10.30
CA ARG A 52 -5.74 -2.81 9.20
C ARG A 52 -4.73 -1.70 8.86
N SER A 53 -4.17 -1.03 9.87
CA SER A 53 -3.15 0.01 9.64
C SER A 53 -1.85 -0.59 9.08
N THR A 54 -1.54 -1.83 9.43
CA THR A 54 -0.37 -2.56 8.91
C THR A 54 -0.59 -2.91 7.44
N LEU A 55 -1.77 -3.45 7.10
CA LEU A 55 -2.15 -3.74 5.72
C LEU A 55 -2.09 -2.48 4.84
N ALA A 56 -2.65 -1.36 5.33
CA ALA A 56 -2.59 -0.09 4.60
C ALA A 56 -1.14 0.38 4.36
N ALA A 57 -0.24 0.20 5.32
CA ALA A 57 1.18 0.54 5.16
C ALA A 57 1.89 -0.39 4.15
N GLN A 58 1.57 -1.69 4.16
CA GLN A 58 2.12 -2.66 3.21
C GLN A 58 1.67 -2.37 1.78
N TRP A 59 0.38 -2.10 1.57
CA TRP A 59 -0.12 -1.69 0.26
C TRP A 59 0.45 -0.37 -0.20
N ALA A 60 0.58 0.62 0.70
CA ALA A 60 1.19 1.89 0.34
C ALA A 60 2.65 1.72 -0.10
N LEU A 61 3.39 0.84 0.56
CA LEU A 61 4.75 0.50 0.18
C LEU A 61 4.77 -0.20 -1.18
N LEU A 62 3.97 -1.27 -1.36
CA LEU A 62 3.87 -2.03 -2.61
C LEU A 62 3.56 -1.12 -3.81
N LEU A 63 2.59 -0.22 -3.66
CA LEU A 63 2.21 0.72 -4.71
C LEU A 63 3.35 1.70 -5.03
N ALA A 64 4.11 2.13 -4.03
CA ALA A 64 5.23 3.04 -4.24
C ALA A 64 6.49 2.36 -4.78
N SER A 65 6.83 1.17 -4.30
CA SER A 65 8.05 0.46 -4.69
C SER A 65 7.88 -0.31 -5.99
N ASP A 66 6.89 -1.19 -6.05
CA ASP A 66 6.79 -2.20 -7.11
C ASP A 66 6.01 -1.64 -8.31
N HIS A 67 5.09 -0.71 -8.05
CA HIS A 67 4.23 -0.10 -9.08
C HIS A 67 4.62 1.36 -9.41
N GLY A 68 5.60 1.93 -8.70
CA GLY A 68 6.16 3.27 -8.98
C GLY A 68 5.21 4.44 -8.72
N PHE A 69 4.16 4.26 -7.93
CA PHE A 69 3.19 5.32 -7.63
C PHE A 69 3.64 6.27 -6.52
N HIS A 70 3.38 7.56 -6.70
CA HIS A 70 3.39 8.51 -5.61
C HIS A 70 2.23 8.21 -4.65
N THR A 71 2.56 7.66 -3.48
CA THR A 71 1.55 7.18 -2.54
C THR A 71 1.47 8.05 -1.29
N HIS A 72 0.25 8.41 -0.91
CA HIS A 72 -0.07 9.18 0.30
C HIS A 72 -0.68 8.26 1.35
N LEU A 73 -0.01 8.12 2.51
CA LEU A 73 -0.54 7.40 3.65
C LEU A 73 -0.92 8.39 4.76
N VAL A 74 -2.23 8.51 5.00
CA VAL A 74 -2.78 9.45 5.99
C VAL A 74 -3.33 8.66 7.17
N SER A 75 -2.90 9.01 8.38
CA SER A 75 -3.43 8.41 9.61
C SER A 75 -3.87 9.49 10.59
N LYS A 76 -5.11 9.38 11.08
CA LYS A 76 -5.63 10.24 12.15
C LYS A 76 -5.32 9.69 13.55
N ARG A 77 -5.13 8.37 13.67
CA ARG A 77 -4.94 7.69 14.96
C ARG A 77 -3.47 7.51 15.33
N ASP A 78 -2.65 7.13 14.36
CA ASP A 78 -1.26 6.82 14.60
C ASP A 78 -0.39 8.08 14.34
N PRO A 79 0.51 8.44 15.25
CA PRO A 79 1.48 9.50 14.98
C PRO A 79 2.45 9.07 13.87
N THR A 80 3.03 10.04 13.17
CA THR A 80 3.90 9.83 11.99
C THR A 80 5.01 8.80 12.23
N HIS A 81 5.67 8.84 13.38
CA HIS A 81 6.75 7.92 13.70
C HIS A 81 6.26 6.46 13.84
N LYS A 82 4.99 6.22 14.24
CA LYS A 82 4.38 4.88 14.20
C LYS A 82 4.20 4.35 12.80
N VAL A 83 3.72 5.21 11.92
CA VAL A 83 3.51 4.86 10.51
C VAL A 83 4.86 4.61 9.82
N ALA A 84 5.85 5.47 10.07
CA ALA A 84 7.21 5.32 9.55
C ALA A 84 7.85 3.99 9.99
N ALA A 85 7.74 3.63 11.27
CA ALA A 85 8.26 2.35 11.77
C ALA A 85 7.64 1.14 11.05
N ARG A 86 6.33 1.17 10.76
CA ARG A 86 5.66 0.09 10.00
C ARG A 86 6.12 0.02 8.55
N LEU A 87 6.30 1.16 7.89
CA LEU A 87 6.81 1.21 6.52
C LEU A 87 8.23 0.63 6.45
N VAL A 88 9.12 1.08 7.32
CA VAL A 88 10.50 0.58 7.42
C VAL A 88 10.54 -0.90 7.76
N ALA A 89 9.74 -1.34 8.74
CA ALA A 89 9.63 -2.76 9.11
C ALA A 89 9.17 -3.62 7.92
N SER A 90 8.19 -3.14 7.16
CA SER A 90 7.62 -3.84 6.00
C SER A 90 8.59 -3.94 4.85
N ALA A 91 9.37 -2.88 4.60
CA ALA A 91 10.40 -2.84 3.57
C ALA A 91 11.63 -3.68 3.93
N ALA A 92 12.15 -3.51 5.15
CA ALA A 92 13.41 -4.11 5.58
C ALA A 92 13.25 -5.56 6.02
N LYS A 93 12.02 -6.01 6.26
CA LYS A 93 11.71 -7.27 6.96
C LYS A 93 12.44 -7.33 8.31
N VAL A 94 12.31 -6.25 9.07
CA VAL A 94 12.83 -6.10 10.45
C VAL A 94 11.63 -5.96 11.40
N PRO A 95 11.59 -6.69 12.53
CA PRO A 95 10.48 -6.59 13.47
C PRO A 95 10.26 -5.15 13.97
N GLU A 96 9.02 -4.66 13.87
CA GLU A 96 8.67 -3.27 14.22
C GLU A 96 9.12 -2.92 15.64
N LEU A 97 8.87 -3.80 16.63
CA LEU A 97 9.22 -3.58 18.03
C LEU A 97 10.73 -3.36 18.25
N ARG A 98 11.60 -3.94 17.41
CA ARG A 98 13.05 -3.72 17.49
C ARG A 98 13.46 -2.34 17.01
N LEU A 99 12.78 -1.82 16.00
CA LEU A 99 12.96 -0.44 15.54
C LEU A 99 12.54 0.54 16.66
N TRP A 100 11.44 0.24 17.35
CA TRP A 100 10.91 1.05 18.45
C TRP A 100 11.82 1.16 19.66
N ASN A 101 12.36 0.03 20.10
CA ASN A 101 13.12 -0.05 21.35
C ASN A 101 14.63 0.07 21.15
N GLY A 102 15.08 0.30 19.91
CA GLY A 102 16.49 0.42 19.56
C GLY A 102 17.28 -0.88 19.68
N ARG A 103 16.64 -2.05 19.80
CA ARG A 103 17.31 -3.36 19.94
C ARG A 103 17.55 -4.01 18.58
N MET A 104 18.20 -3.29 17.68
CA MET A 104 18.53 -3.78 16.34
C MET A 104 19.78 -4.66 16.40
N SER A 105 19.71 -5.83 15.75
CA SER A 105 20.90 -6.66 15.53
C SER A 105 21.77 -6.08 14.40
N ALA A 106 23.02 -6.55 14.28
CA ALA A 106 23.87 -6.19 13.13
C ALA A 106 23.23 -6.59 11.78
N GLN A 107 22.45 -7.67 11.75
CA GLN A 107 21.69 -8.08 10.57
C GLN A 107 20.55 -7.11 10.26
N ASP A 108 19.86 -6.60 11.27
CA ASP A 108 18.81 -5.60 11.10
C ASP A 108 19.40 -4.29 10.56
N ASP A 109 20.54 -3.84 11.09
CA ASP A 109 21.26 -2.65 10.59
C ASP A 109 21.66 -2.80 9.12
N HIS A 110 22.21 -3.97 8.74
CA HIS A 110 22.58 -4.24 7.35
C HIS A 110 21.39 -4.16 6.40
N LYS A 111 20.24 -4.73 6.76
CA LYS A 111 18.99 -4.65 5.98
C LYS A 111 18.51 -3.21 5.80
N LEU A 112 18.56 -2.42 6.87
CA LEU A 112 18.12 -1.02 6.84
C LEU A 112 19.02 -0.15 5.95
N ARG A 113 20.34 -0.37 5.99
CA ARG A 113 21.27 0.33 5.08
C ARG A 113 20.99 0.01 3.62
N GLY A 114 20.62 -1.23 3.31
CA GLY A 114 20.20 -1.62 1.96
C GLY A 114 19.04 -0.80 1.42
N LEU A 115 18.06 -0.47 2.27
CA LEU A 115 16.91 0.36 1.88
C LEU A 115 17.25 1.82 1.59
N LEU A 116 18.29 2.39 2.20
CA LEU A 116 18.65 3.80 1.98
C LEU A 116 19.08 4.08 0.54
N HIS A 117 19.44 3.03 -0.21
CA HIS A 117 19.79 3.12 -1.62
C HIS A 117 18.57 3.02 -2.54
N ASP A 118 17.44 2.51 -2.05
CA ASP A 118 16.23 2.32 -2.82
C ASP A 118 15.28 3.50 -2.61
N ARG A 119 15.06 4.30 -3.67
CA ARG A 119 14.30 5.55 -3.56
C ARG A 119 12.79 5.29 -3.64
N VAL A 120 12.23 4.70 -2.59
CA VAL A 120 10.77 4.58 -2.43
C VAL A 120 10.23 5.80 -1.70
N THR A 121 9.31 6.55 -2.33
CA THR A 121 8.72 7.76 -1.73
C THR A 121 7.27 7.50 -1.31
N VAL A 122 7.07 7.22 -0.02
CA VAL A 122 5.75 7.25 0.62
C VAL A 122 5.65 8.50 1.47
N SER A 123 4.69 9.37 1.19
CA SER A 123 4.46 10.55 2.02
C SER A 123 3.53 10.19 3.18
N VAL A 124 3.98 10.49 4.40
CA VAL A 124 3.20 10.28 5.62
C VAL A 124 2.73 11.64 6.15
N ARG A 125 1.43 11.80 6.35
CA ARG A 125 0.84 13.05 6.85
C ARG A 125 0.32 12.87 8.29
N PRO A 126 0.62 13.81 9.21
CA PRO A 126 0.19 13.72 10.60
C PRO A 126 -1.31 14.02 10.77
N PRO A 127 -1.91 13.65 11.92
CA PRO A 127 -3.29 14.00 12.24
C PRO A 127 -3.53 15.51 12.16
N GLY A 128 -4.58 15.93 11.44
CA GLY A 128 -5.00 17.33 11.37
C GLY A 128 -4.40 18.17 10.23
N SER A 129 -3.52 17.62 9.39
CA SER A 129 -3.05 18.32 8.18
C SER A 129 -4.17 18.38 7.13
N ARG A 130 -4.48 19.58 6.60
CA ARG A 130 -5.39 19.73 5.45
C ARG A 130 -4.78 19.08 4.20
N LEU A 131 -5.62 18.40 3.40
CA LEU A 131 -5.26 18.00 2.04
C LEU A 131 -5.09 19.30 1.24
N ALA A 132 -3.88 19.55 0.74
CA ALA A 132 -3.71 20.62 -0.23
C ALA A 132 -4.32 20.12 -1.53
N SER A 133 -5.33 20.85 -2.02
CA SER A 133 -5.99 20.69 -3.31
C SER A 133 -5.02 20.84 -4.47
#